data_AF-A0A0P1AYS4-F1
#
_entry.id   AF-A0A0P1AYS4-F1
#
_cell.length_a   1.000
_cell.length_b   1.000
_cell.length_c   1.000
_cell.angle_alpha   90.00
_cell.angle_beta   90.00
_cell.angle_gamma   90.00
#
_symmetry.space_group_name_H-M   'P 1'
#
loop_
_entity.id
_entity.type
_entity.pdbx_description
1 polymer ?
#
loop_
_entity_poly.entity_id
_entity_poly.type
_entity_poly.pdbx_seq_one_letter_code
_entity_poly.pdbx_strand_id
1 'polypeptide(L)' 'MMLYPSGVFGEVLCMISALGYLSKGAYSIQLPNTYNVSISLYMIVILVLLVYVPGLPVMYKHMLTQRNRAYSKPKIA' A
#
# COMPACT_ATOMS: atom_id res chain seq x y z
N MET A 1 -18.94 -0.07 -0.94
CA MET A 1 -17.55 0.24 -0.57
C MET A 1 -16.83 -0.93 0.10
N MET A 2 -17.31 -2.18 -0.07
CA MET A 2 -16.62 -3.38 0.46
C MET A 2 -15.51 -3.88 -0.47
N LEU A 3 -15.62 -3.62 -1.78
CA LEU A 3 -14.61 -4.02 -2.77
C LEU A 3 -13.26 -3.28 -2.62
N TYR A 4 -13.28 -2.04 -2.13
CA TYR A 4 -12.08 -1.24 -1.95
C TYR A 4 -11.15 -1.81 -0.88
N PRO A 5 -11.60 -2.06 0.37
CA PRO A 5 -10.76 -2.71 1.36
C PRO A 5 -10.40 -4.15 0.98
N SER A 6 -11.24 -4.90 0.25
CA SER A 6 -10.89 -6.27 -0.17
C SER A 6 -9.80 -6.31 -1.24
N GLY A 7 -9.79 -5.38 -2.19
CA GLY A 7 -8.73 -5.29 -3.23
C GLY A 7 -7.38 -4.93 -2.61
N VAL A 8 -7.39 -3.87 -1.80
CA VAL A 8 -6.26 -3.43 -0.97
C VAL A 8 -5.70 -4.59 -0.12
N PHE A 9 -6.57 -5.37 0.50
CA PHE A 9 -6.15 -6.49 1.34
C PHE A 9 -5.46 -7.59 0.52
N GLY A 10 -5.94 -7.86 -0.70
CA GLY A 10 -5.30 -8.79 -1.63
C GLY A 10 -3.90 -8.34 -2.06
N GLU A 11 -3.72 -7.06 -2.37
CA GLU A 11 -2.39 -6.51 -2.71
C GLU A 11 -1.42 -6.62 -1.54
N VAL A 12 -1.86 -6.28 -0.32
CA VAL A 12 -1.04 -6.38 0.89
C VAL A 12 -0.69 -7.84 1.20
N LEU A 13 -1.63 -8.77 1.07
CA LEU A 13 -1.39 -10.19 1.29
C LEU A 13 -0.37 -10.76 0.28
N CYS A 14 -0.45 -10.32 -0.97
CA CYS A 14 0.53 -10.65 -2.00
C CYS A 14 1.93 -10.14 -1.62
N MET A 15 2.06 -8.87 -1.18
CA MET A 15 3.34 -8.31 -0.73
C MET A 15 3.92 -9.04 0.50
N ILE A 16 3.09 -9.42 1.47
CA ILE A 16 3.52 -10.15 2.68
C ILE A 16 4.02 -11.56 2.32
N SER A 17 3.31 -12.27 1.45
CA SER A 17 3.73 -13.60 0.99
C SER A 17 5.00 -13.54 0.13
N ALA A 18 5.16 -12.49 -0.68
CA ALA A 18 6.37 -12.24 -1.46
C ALA A 18 7.60 -11.94 -0.58
N LEU A 19 7.40 -11.37 0.62
CA LEU A 19 8.49 -11.00 1.54
C LEU A 19 9.40 -12.18 1.89
N GLY A 20 8.83 -13.38 2.07
CA GLY A 20 9.59 -14.61 2.34
C GLY A 20 10.44 -15.07 1.15
N TYR A 21 10.02 -14.78 -0.08
CA TYR A 21 10.80 -15.04 -1.29
C TYR A 21 11.90 -13.97 -1.51
N LEU A 22 11.58 -12.70 -1.27
CA LEU A 22 12.51 -11.58 -1.41
C LEU A 22 13.65 -11.64 -0.37
N SER A 23 13.38 -12.17 0.83
CA SER A 23 14.41 -12.36 1.86
C SER A 23 15.51 -13.35 1.45
N LYS A 24 15.28 -14.20 0.44
CA LYS A 24 16.28 -15.15 -0.09
C LYS A 24 17.25 -14.50 -1.08
N GLY A 25 17.17 -13.19 -1.29
CA GLY A 25 18.07 -12.45 -2.19
C GLY A 25 17.64 -12.47 -3.66
N ALA A 26 16.48 -13.07 -3.98
CA ALA A 26 15.88 -12.95 -5.30
C ALA A 26 15.58 -11.47 -5.56
N TYR A 27 16.22 -10.90 -6.60
CA TYR A 27 16.10 -9.49 -7.02
C TYR A 27 16.80 -8.44 -6.13
N SER A 28 17.86 -8.82 -5.39
CA SER A 28 18.74 -7.84 -4.75
C SER A 28 19.86 -7.42 -5.71
N ILE A 29 19.86 -6.16 -6.13
CA ILE A 29 20.99 -5.58 -6.88
C ILE A 29 22.05 -5.21 -5.84
N GLN A 30 22.99 -6.12 -5.63
CA GLN A 30 24.10 -5.90 -4.69
C GLN A 30 25.15 -5.01 -5.36
N LEU A 31 25.31 -3.78 -4.84
CA LEU A 31 26.42 -2.92 -5.23
C LEU A 31 27.69 -3.35 -4.47
N PRO A 32 28.87 -3.46 -5.13
CA PRO A 32 30.11 -3.88 -4.49
C PRO A 32 30.78 -2.74 -3.66
N ASN A 33 29.99 -1.88 -3.00
CA ASN A 33 30.50 -0.69 -2.31
C ASN A 33 30.24 -0.75 -0.79
N THR A 34 31.22 -0.30 0.00
CA THR A 34 31.23 -0.35 1.48
C THR A 34 30.08 0.42 2.14
N TYR A 35 29.54 1.43 1.46
CA TYR A 35 28.29 2.10 1.85
C TYR A 35 27.11 1.35 1.24
N ASN A 36 26.72 0.25 1.89
CA ASN A 36 25.79 -0.75 1.40
C ASN A 36 24.31 -0.27 1.38
N VAL A 37 24.00 0.79 0.62
CA VAL A 37 22.61 1.04 0.18
C VAL A 37 22.33 0.08 -0.98
N SER A 38 22.27 -1.22 -0.65
CA SER A 38 21.72 -2.21 -1.56
C SER A 38 20.22 -1.98 -1.62
N ILE A 39 19.73 -1.46 -2.74
CA ILE A 39 18.28 -1.33 -3.00
C ILE A 39 17.73 -2.73 -3.22
N SER A 40 17.43 -3.42 -2.12
CA SER A 40 16.73 -4.68 -2.14
C SER A 40 15.24 -4.42 -2.28
N LEU A 41 14.57 -5.18 -3.15
CA LEU A 41 13.11 -5.17 -3.21
C LEU A 41 12.49 -5.43 -1.83
N TYR A 42 13.17 -6.14 -0.93
CA TYR A 42 12.72 -6.37 0.44
C TYR A 42 12.54 -5.05 1.22
N MET A 43 13.51 -4.14 1.14
CA MET A 43 13.46 -2.84 1.81
C MET A 43 12.36 -1.95 1.20
N ILE A 44 12.24 -1.96 -0.12
CA ILE A 44 11.20 -1.20 -0.84
C ILE A 44 9.80 -1.66 -0.41
N VAL A 45 9.56 -2.98 -0.40
CA VAL A 45 8.24 -3.54 -0.04
C VAL A 45 7.88 -3.23 1.41
N ILE A 46 8.84 -3.29 2.35
CA ILE A 46 8.61 -2.87 3.73
C ILE A 46 8.24 -1.39 3.82
N LEU A 47 8.95 -0.52 3.10
CA LEU A 47 8.69 0.92 3.10
C LEU A 47 7.29 1.21 2.53
N VAL A 48 6.92 0.55 1.43
CA VAL A 48 5.57 0.62 0.85
C VAL A 48 4.53 0.18 1.87
N LEU A 49 4.70 -0.98 2.53
CA LEU A 49 3.77 -1.46 3.56
C LEU A 49 3.59 -0.46 4.71
N LEU A 50 4.69 0.16 5.18
CA LEU A 50 4.65 1.18 6.24
C LEU A 50 3.88 2.44 5.85
N VAL A 51 4.00 2.89 4.60
CA VAL A 51 3.25 4.05 4.08
C VAL A 51 1.80 3.68 3.79
N TYR A 52 1.56 2.44 3.38
CA TYR A 52 0.25 1.97 2.97
C TYR A 52 -0.72 1.86 4.16
N VAL A 53 -0.28 1.32 5.30
CA VAL A 53 -1.11 1.19 6.53
C VAL A 53 -1.80 2.51 6.95
N PRO A 54 -1.10 3.65 7.10
CA PRO A 54 -1.74 4.92 7.43
C PRO A 54 -2.48 5.57 6.25
N GLY A 55 -2.10 5.29 5.00
CA GLY A 55 -2.74 5.86 3.81
C GLY A 55 -4.15 5.32 3.54
N LEU A 56 -4.38 4.04 3.83
CA LEU A 56 -5.66 3.35 3.61
C LEU A 56 -6.87 3.99 4.30
N PRO A 57 -6.86 4.28 5.61
CA PRO A 57 -8.01 4.90 6.26
C PRO A 57 -8.30 6.31 5.73
N VAL A 58 -7.28 7.06 5.30
CA VAL A 58 -7.41 8.40 4.74
C VAL A 58 -8.13 8.34 3.39
N MET A 59 -7.64 7.51 2.48
CA MET A 59 -8.25 7.31 1.15
C MET A 59 -9.69 6.81 1.26
N TYR A 60 -9.95 5.85 2.15
CA TYR A 60 -11.30 5.33 2.35
C TYR A 60 -12.28 6.40 2.86
N LYS A 61 -11.87 7.20 3.84
CA LYS A 61 -12.68 8.34 4.35
C LYS A 61 -12.93 9.40 3.27
N HIS A 62 -11.94 9.67 2.42
CA HIS A 62 -12.10 10.60 1.29
C HIS A 62 -13.17 10.10 0.31
N MET A 63 -13.10 8.84 -0.10
CA MET A 63 -14.08 8.23 -0.99
C MET A 63 -15.50 8.25 -0.38
N LEU A 64 -15.63 7.95 0.90
CA LEU A 64 -16.91 7.98 1.61
C LEU A 64 -17.49 9.40 1.66
N THR A 65 -16.65 10.40 1.93
CA THR A 65 -17.05 11.82 1.93
C THR A 65 -17.52 12.27 0.55
N GLN A 66 -16.81 11.91 -0.52
CA GLN A 66 -17.21 12.22 -1.89
C GLN A 66 -18.53 11.56 -2.26
N ARG A 67 -18.73 10.29 -1.89
CA ARG A 67 -20.01 9.59 -2.10
C ARG A 67 -21.15 10.30 -1.36
N ASN A 68 -20.97 10.61 -0.09
CA ASN A 68 -22.01 11.28 0.70
C ASN A 68 -22.35 12.66 0.14
N ARG A 69 -21.38 13.39 -0.40
CA ARG A 69 -21.62 14.66 -1.11
C ARG A 69 -22.42 14.46 -2.39
N ALA A 70 -22.07 13.48 -3.22
CA ALA A 70 -22.78 13.21 -4.47
C ALA A 70 -24.24 12.79 -4.25
N TYR A 71 -24.52 12.05 -3.17
CA TYR A 71 -25.89 11.62 -2.80
C TYR A 71 -26.58 12.54 -1.78
N SER A 72 -25.95 13.64 -1.36
CA SER A 72 -26.62 14.60 -0.49
C SER A 72 -27.74 15.27 -1.29
N LYS A 73 -28.97 15.18 -0.78
CA LYS A 73 -30.12 15.88 -1.36
C LYS A 73 -29.77 17.39 -1.43
N PRO A 74 -30.09 18.08 -2.53
CA PRO A 74 -29.95 19.53 -2.56
C PRO A 74 -30.75 20.10 -1.38
N LYS A 75 -30.12 21.00 -0.62
CA LYS A 75 -30.85 21.76 0.42
C LYS A 75 -32.01 22.45 -0.29
N ILE A 76 -33.23 22.00 -0.02
CA ILE A 76 -34.44 22.69 -0.45
C ILE A 76 -34.46 23.99 0.36
N ALA A 77 -34.21 25.09 -0.32
CA ALA A 77 -34.31 26.45 0.22
C ALA A 77 -35.79 26.84 0.31
#